data_AF-A0A7X6Q1D9-F1
#
_entry.id   AF-A0A7X6Q1D9-F1
#
_cell.length_a   1.000
_cell.length_b   1.000
_cell.length_c   1.000
_cell.angle_alpha   90.00
_cell.angle_beta   90.00
_cell.angle_gamma   90.00
#
_symmetry.space_group_name_H-M   'P 1'
#
loop_
_entity.id
_entity.type
_entity.pdbx_description
1 polymer ?
#
loop_
_entity_poly.entity_id
_entity_poly.type
_entity_poly.pdbx_seq_one_letter_code
_entity_poly.pdbx_strand_id
1 'polypeptide(L)'
;MEQMIQFFAQKEVLIILLALFVILILIYMLTRVRVSTTRKQLKELEVLFNQNKSVPLAFKLNKAIALAKTNDHLIEQVSDVKAKYDSLDQDFKAMAVMLADIEDAIIVRKNKQATLWYEAAHEQLQQMSVAVDDLDALLNGILEDEAEQRSLITKLKDEFRLCKTQLTNQKPMYAHSLETIEAQMTNIESMFSSFEAWMYASEFEKA
;
A
#
# COMPACT_ATOMS: atom_id res chain seq x y z
N MET A 1 -32.70 -5.51 -64.53
CA MET A 1 -33.26 -5.20 -63.18
C MET A 1 -34.33 -6.20 -62.77
N GLU A 2 -35.32 -6.52 -63.61
CA GLU A 2 -36.39 -7.48 -63.27
C GLU A 2 -35.89 -8.89 -62.93
N GLN A 3 -34.88 -9.41 -63.65
CA GLN A 3 -34.27 -10.71 -63.34
C GLN A 3 -33.56 -10.74 -61.97
N MET A 4 -32.96 -9.62 -61.55
CA MET A 4 -32.35 -9.49 -60.22
C MET A 4 -33.44 -9.49 -59.13
N ILE A 5 -34.55 -8.79 -59.37
CA ILE A 5 -35.67 -8.73 -58.42
C ILE A 5 -36.33 -10.11 -58.28
N GLN A 6 -36.52 -10.85 -59.37
CA GLN A 6 -37.04 -12.22 -59.31
C GLN A 6 -36.10 -13.19 -58.60
N PHE A 7 -34.79 -13.03 -58.73
CA PHE A 7 -33.80 -13.81 -57.99
C PHE A 7 -33.87 -13.55 -56.47
N PHE A 8 -33.96 -12.28 -56.05
CA PHE A 8 -34.14 -11.92 -54.63
C PHE A 8 -35.51 -12.32 -54.06
N ALA A 9 -36.52 -12.47 -54.91
CA ALA A 9 -37.87 -12.92 -54.52
C ALA A 9 -37.98 -14.44 -54.33
N GLN A 10 -36.95 -15.21 -54.64
CA GLN A 10 -36.92 -16.65 -54.35
C GLN A 10 -36.90 -16.87 -52.83
N LYS A 11 -37.79 -17.75 -52.34
CA LYS A 11 -37.92 -18.06 -50.90
C LYS A 11 -36.59 -18.49 -50.27
N GLU A 12 -35.78 -19.23 -51.00
CA GLU A 12 -34.45 -19.69 -50.56
C GLU A 12 -33.48 -18.53 -50.32
N VAL A 13 -33.43 -17.56 -51.25
CA VAL A 13 -32.59 -16.36 -51.13
C VAL A 13 -33.05 -15.48 -49.97
N LEU A 14 -34.37 -15.36 -49.75
CA LEU A 14 -34.93 -14.60 -48.63
C LEU A 14 -34.61 -15.24 -47.26
N ILE A 15 -34.64 -16.57 -47.16
CA ILE A 15 -34.24 -17.30 -45.94
C ILE A 15 -32.75 -17.09 -45.65
N ILE A 16 -31.89 -17.15 -46.67
CA ILE A 16 -30.44 -16.92 -46.51
C ILE A 16 -30.17 -15.48 -46.05
N LEU A 17 -30.84 -14.49 -46.64
CA LEU A 17 -30.73 -13.08 -46.23
C LEU A 17 -31.19 -12.85 -44.79
N LEU A 18 -32.30 -13.48 -44.38
CA LEU A 18 -32.80 -13.41 -43.00
C LEU A 18 -31.79 -14.03 -42.03
N ALA A 19 -31.23 -15.19 -42.36
CA ALA A 19 -30.21 -15.85 -41.54
C ALA A 19 -28.95 -14.98 -41.38
N LEU A 20 -28.48 -14.36 -42.47
CA LEU A 20 -27.32 -13.46 -42.45
C LEU A 20 -27.59 -12.21 -41.60
N PHE A 21 -28.80 -11.66 -41.68
CA PHE A 21 -29.24 -10.55 -40.83
C PHE A 21 -29.26 -10.92 -39.35
N VAL A 22 -29.77 -12.10 -38.99
CA VAL A 22 -29.76 -12.59 -37.60
C VAL A 22 -28.32 -12.79 -37.09
N ILE A 23 -27.42 -13.33 -37.92
CA ILE A 23 -26.00 -13.48 -37.57
C ILE A 23 -25.34 -12.12 -37.31
N LEU A 24 -25.61 -11.11 -38.15
CA LEU A 24 -25.11 -9.74 -37.94
C LEU A 24 -25.61 -9.14 -36.61
N ILE A 25 -26.88 -9.33 -36.27
CA ILE A 25 -27.45 -8.88 -34.99
C ILE A 25 -26.76 -9.58 -33.82
N LEU A 26 -26.52 -10.89 -33.90
CA LEU A 26 -25.82 -11.64 -32.86
C LEU A 26 -24.38 -11.13 -32.66
N ILE A 27 -23.64 -10.91 -33.75
CA ILE A 27 -22.27 -10.35 -33.69
C ILE A 27 -22.29 -8.96 -33.04
N TYR A 28 -23.25 -8.11 -33.43
CA TYR A 28 -23.40 -6.78 -32.84
C TYR A 28 -23.72 -6.83 -31.34
N MET A 29 -24.65 -7.69 -30.92
CA MET A 29 -24.98 -7.91 -29.50
C MET A 29 -23.76 -8.38 -28.70
N LEU A 30 -23.03 -9.39 -29.20
CA LEU A 30 -21.85 -9.93 -28.53
C LEU A 30 -20.73 -8.89 -28.35
N THR A 31 -20.47 -8.09 -29.39
CA THR A 31 -19.47 -7.00 -29.30
C THR A 31 -19.89 -5.94 -28.28
N ARG A 32 -21.17 -5.54 -28.24
CA ARG A 32 -21.67 -4.56 -27.28
C ARG A 32 -21.54 -5.02 -25.83
N VAL A 33 -21.85 -6.30 -25.55
CA VAL A 33 -21.72 -6.87 -24.19
C VAL A 33 -20.25 -6.85 -23.74
N ARG A 34 -19.32 -7.31 -24.59
CA ARG A 34 -17.89 -7.32 -24.26
C ARG A 34 -17.35 -5.94 -23.89
N VAL A 35 -17.70 -4.90 -24.64
CA VAL A 35 -17.29 -3.51 -24.35
C VAL A 35 -17.82 -3.02 -23.00
N SER A 36 -19.08 -3.31 -22.71
CA SER A 36 -19.70 -2.95 -21.44
C SER A 36 -18.97 -3.62 -20.26
N THR A 37 -18.56 -4.88 -20.43
CA THR A 37 -17.80 -5.61 -19.41
C THR A 37 -16.40 -5.05 -19.21
N THR A 38 -15.61 -4.87 -20.28
CA THR A 38 -14.23 -4.33 -20.17
C THR A 38 -14.22 -2.94 -19.53
N ARG A 39 -15.22 -2.10 -19.81
CA ARG A 39 -15.35 -0.79 -19.17
C ARG A 39 -15.64 -0.87 -17.67
N LYS A 40 -16.43 -1.85 -17.22
CA LYS A 40 -16.67 -2.07 -15.78
C LYS A 40 -15.40 -2.58 -15.10
N GLN A 41 -14.75 -3.54 -15.73
CA GLN A 41 -13.50 -4.12 -15.27
C GLN A 41 -12.37 -3.09 -15.13
N LEU A 42 -12.25 -2.15 -16.08
CA LEU A 42 -11.29 -1.05 -15.98
C LEU A 42 -11.55 -0.19 -14.73
N LYS A 43 -12.80 0.16 -14.44
CA LYS A 43 -13.15 0.95 -13.25
C LYS A 43 -12.80 0.24 -11.95
N GLU A 44 -13.04 -1.07 -11.89
CA GLU A 44 -12.64 -1.89 -10.72
C GLU A 44 -11.12 -1.87 -10.56
N LEU A 45 -10.37 -1.95 -11.67
CA LEU A 45 -8.91 -1.87 -11.68
C LEU A 45 -8.41 -0.49 -11.21
N GLU A 46 -9.03 0.59 -11.63
CA GLU A 46 -8.72 1.96 -11.16
C GLU A 46 -8.99 2.14 -9.66
N VAL A 47 -10.07 1.53 -9.14
CA VAL A 47 -10.35 1.55 -7.70
C VAL A 47 -9.24 0.85 -6.93
N LEU A 48 -8.86 -0.36 -7.35
CA LEU A 48 -7.77 -1.12 -6.73
C LEU A 48 -6.44 -0.36 -6.81
N PHE A 49 -6.14 0.24 -7.96
CA PHE A 49 -4.94 1.06 -8.16
C PHE A 49 -4.90 2.23 -7.16
N ASN A 50 -6.02 2.95 -7.00
CA ASN A 50 -6.10 4.08 -6.08
C ASN A 50 -6.01 3.63 -4.61
N GLN A 51 -6.57 2.47 -4.26
CA GLN A 51 -6.41 1.87 -2.93
C GLN A 51 -4.93 1.60 -2.63
N ASN A 52 -4.23 0.93 -3.52
CA ASN A 52 -2.80 0.63 -3.38
C ASN A 52 -1.95 1.90 -3.31
N LYS A 53 -2.27 2.91 -4.14
CA LYS A 53 -1.58 4.20 -4.14
C LYS A 53 -1.85 5.05 -2.87
N SER A 54 -2.96 4.82 -2.19
CA SER A 54 -3.32 5.57 -0.97
C SER A 54 -2.55 5.13 0.27
N VAL A 55 -1.86 3.99 0.21
CA VAL A 55 -1.00 3.52 1.29
C VAL A 55 0.16 4.52 1.48
N PRO A 56 0.40 5.04 2.69
CA PRO A 56 1.35 6.13 2.93
C PRO A 56 2.81 5.65 3.00
N LEU A 57 3.25 4.83 2.04
CA LEU A 57 4.59 4.23 1.99
C LEU A 57 5.70 5.29 2.00
N ALA A 58 5.53 6.38 1.25
CA ALA A 58 6.51 7.47 1.21
C ALA A 58 6.75 8.11 2.60
N PHE A 59 5.68 8.27 3.38
CA PHE A 59 5.77 8.84 4.72
C PHE A 59 6.47 7.87 5.67
N LYS A 60 6.11 6.58 5.64
CA LYS A 60 6.76 5.55 6.45
C LYS A 60 8.24 5.39 6.10
N LEU A 61 8.58 5.40 4.81
CA LEU A 61 9.96 5.37 4.33
C LEU A 61 10.77 6.56 4.83
N ASN A 62 10.23 7.78 4.76
CA ASN A 62 10.93 8.96 5.25
C ASN A 62 11.24 8.87 6.75
N LYS A 63 10.34 8.27 7.55
CA LYS A 63 10.61 7.98 8.97
C LYS A 63 11.71 6.93 9.12
N ALA A 64 11.64 5.82 8.39
CA ALA A 64 12.67 4.79 8.42
C ALA A 64 14.06 5.35 8.04
N ILE A 65 14.14 6.21 7.01
CA ILE A 65 15.37 6.92 6.63
C ILE A 65 15.87 7.82 7.75
N ALA A 66 14.99 8.50 8.48
CA ALA A 66 15.40 9.32 9.63
C ALA A 66 16.01 8.45 10.74
N LEU A 67 15.43 7.28 11.01
CA LEU A 67 15.95 6.32 12.00
C LEU A 67 17.31 5.73 11.59
N ALA A 68 17.50 5.40 10.31
CA ALA A 68 18.76 4.85 9.81
C ALA A 68 19.93 5.85 9.85
N LYS A 69 19.70 7.16 9.95
CA LYS A 69 20.79 8.14 10.07
C LYS A 69 21.52 8.07 11.41
N THR A 70 20.83 7.55 12.42
CA THR A 70 21.33 7.46 13.80
C THR A 70 21.65 6.02 14.16
N ASN A 71 21.03 5.03 13.50
CA ASN A 71 21.31 3.60 13.69
C ASN A 71 22.00 2.97 12.47
N ASP A 72 23.31 2.71 12.61
CA ASP A 72 24.14 2.09 11.58
C ASP A 72 23.63 0.70 11.13
N HIS A 73 22.97 -0.05 12.01
CA HIS A 73 22.42 -1.38 11.68
C HIS A 73 21.20 -1.32 10.76
N LEU A 74 20.47 -0.19 10.74
CA LEU A 74 19.31 0.01 9.87
C LEU A 74 19.67 0.55 8.48
N ILE A 75 20.92 1.00 8.26
CA ILE A 75 21.34 1.64 7.01
C ILE A 75 21.13 0.70 5.81
N GLU A 76 21.60 -0.55 5.91
CA GLU A 76 21.49 -1.51 4.82
C GLU A 76 20.03 -1.89 4.56
N GLN A 77 19.28 -2.22 5.62
CA GLN A 77 17.86 -2.58 5.52
C GLN A 77 17.02 -1.45 4.92
N VAL A 78 17.23 -0.20 5.35
CA VAL A 78 16.50 0.96 4.83
C VAL A 78 16.92 1.30 3.40
N SER A 79 18.19 1.08 3.04
CA SER A 79 18.65 1.20 1.65
C SER A 79 17.91 0.23 0.73
N ASP A 80 17.78 -1.04 1.13
CA ASP A 80 17.04 -2.05 0.36
C ASP A 80 15.55 -1.72 0.24
N VAL A 81 14.93 -1.30 1.35
CA VAL A 81 13.53 -0.85 1.39
C VAL A 81 13.31 0.36 0.47
N LYS A 82 14.26 1.31 0.45
CA LYS A 82 14.23 2.46 -0.47
C LYS A 82 14.31 2.02 -1.93
N ALA A 83 15.18 1.07 -2.26
CA ALA A 83 15.28 0.54 -3.63
C ALA A 83 13.97 -0.12 -4.08
N LYS A 84 13.32 -0.90 -3.20
CA LYS A 84 12.00 -1.49 -3.47
C LYS A 84 10.93 -0.43 -3.66
N TYR A 85 10.91 0.60 -2.83
CA TYR A 85 10.00 1.73 -2.98
C TYR A 85 10.18 2.46 -4.31
N ASP A 86 11.43 2.77 -4.68
CA ASP A 86 11.74 3.47 -5.93
C ASP A 86 11.30 2.65 -7.16
N SER A 87 11.44 1.32 -7.12
CA SER A 87 10.91 0.42 -8.15
C SER A 87 9.39 0.45 -8.21
N LEU A 88 8.72 0.32 -7.06
CA LEU A 88 7.27 0.31 -6.98
C LEU A 88 6.64 1.65 -7.40
N ASP A 89 7.29 2.78 -7.11
CA ASP A 89 6.87 4.11 -7.59
C ASP A 89 6.96 4.24 -9.11
N GLN A 90 7.95 3.60 -9.75
CA GLN A 90 8.02 3.50 -11.20
C GLN A 90 6.88 2.63 -11.75
N ASP A 91 6.59 1.50 -11.11
CA ASP A 91 5.47 0.63 -11.50
C ASP A 91 4.12 1.37 -11.40
N PHE A 92 3.91 2.18 -10.36
CA PHE A 92 2.71 3.02 -10.24
C PHE A 92 2.58 4.03 -11.38
N LYS A 93 3.69 4.63 -11.85
CA LYS A 93 3.69 5.53 -13.00
C LYS A 93 3.36 4.79 -14.29
N ALA A 94 3.97 3.63 -14.50
CA ALA A 94 3.72 2.79 -15.67
C ALA A 94 2.26 2.30 -15.72
N MET A 95 1.73 1.84 -14.59
CA MET A 95 0.34 1.38 -14.46
C MET A 95 -0.66 2.50 -14.76
N ALA A 96 -0.39 3.73 -14.30
CA ALA A 96 -1.25 4.88 -14.62
C ALA A 96 -1.33 5.15 -16.13
N VAL A 97 -0.21 5.02 -16.86
CA VAL A 97 -0.19 5.13 -18.33
C VAL A 97 -0.98 3.99 -18.96
N MET A 98 -0.80 2.76 -18.49
CA MET A 98 -1.49 1.59 -19.02
C MET A 98 -3.02 1.68 -18.85
N LEU A 99 -3.50 2.18 -17.70
CA LEU A 99 -4.93 2.43 -17.47
C LEU A 99 -5.50 3.45 -18.46
N ALA A 100 -4.77 4.55 -18.70
CA ALA A 100 -5.15 5.55 -19.70
C ALA A 100 -5.18 4.97 -21.13
N ASP A 101 -4.18 4.17 -21.50
CA ASP A 101 -4.13 3.51 -22.80
C ASP A 101 -5.30 2.54 -23.02
N ILE A 102 -5.72 1.82 -21.96
CA ILE A 102 -6.90 0.95 -22.01
C ILE A 102 -8.17 1.80 -22.19
N GLU A 103 -8.31 2.91 -21.46
CA GLU A 103 -9.44 3.83 -21.61
C GLU A 103 -9.54 4.36 -23.04
N ASP A 104 -8.43 4.84 -23.60
CA ASP A 104 -8.34 5.33 -24.97
C ASP A 104 -8.72 4.25 -25.98
N ALA A 105 -8.20 3.02 -25.81
CA ALA A 105 -8.54 1.88 -26.66
C ALA A 105 -10.05 1.56 -26.63
N ILE A 106 -10.72 1.70 -25.48
CA ILE A 106 -12.18 1.55 -25.37
C ILE A 106 -12.88 2.68 -26.12
N ILE A 107 -12.43 3.93 -25.98
CA ILE A 107 -13.01 5.11 -26.64
C ILE A 107 -12.94 4.98 -28.16
N VAL A 108 -11.78 4.59 -28.71
CA VAL A 108 -11.58 4.39 -30.15
C VAL A 108 -12.14 3.05 -30.66
N ARG A 109 -12.88 2.31 -29.83
CA ARG A 109 -13.55 1.03 -30.13
C ARG A 109 -12.59 -0.11 -30.52
N LYS A 110 -11.32 -0.05 -30.11
CA LYS A 110 -10.33 -1.13 -30.27
C LYS A 110 -10.49 -2.18 -29.17
N ASN A 111 -11.68 -2.77 -29.09
CA ASN A 111 -12.11 -3.57 -27.93
C ASN A 111 -11.24 -4.80 -27.65
N LYS A 112 -10.76 -5.49 -28.69
CA LYS A 112 -9.85 -6.65 -28.52
C LYS A 112 -8.53 -6.22 -27.87
N GLN A 113 -7.98 -5.08 -28.28
CA GLN A 113 -6.74 -4.53 -27.74
C GLN A 113 -6.95 -4.07 -26.29
N ALA A 114 -8.06 -3.38 -26.01
CA ALA A 114 -8.44 -2.99 -24.66
C ALA A 114 -8.57 -4.19 -23.72
N THR A 115 -9.19 -5.30 -24.17
CA THR A 115 -9.28 -6.53 -23.35
C THR A 115 -7.90 -7.14 -23.07
N LEU A 116 -7.04 -7.24 -24.08
CA LEU A 116 -5.68 -7.78 -23.90
C LEU A 116 -4.85 -6.93 -22.92
N TRP A 117 -4.90 -5.61 -23.08
CA TRP A 117 -4.19 -4.70 -22.20
C TRP A 117 -4.76 -4.70 -20.79
N TYR A 118 -6.08 -4.82 -20.65
CA TYR A 118 -6.71 -5.00 -19.35
C TYR A 118 -6.20 -6.25 -18.62
N GLU A 119 -6.12 -7.40 -19.31
CA GLU A 119 -5.62 -8.64 -18.69
C GLU A 119 -4.18 -8.48 -18.18
N ALA A 120 -3.31 -7.87 -18.99
CA ALA A 120 -1.93 -7.59 -18.60
C ALA A 120 -1.84 -6.59 -17.43
N ALA A 121 -2.64 -5.51 -17.46
CA ALA A 121 -2.69 -4.52 -16.39
C ALA A 121 -3.21 -5.13 -15.08
N HIS A 122 -4.19 -6.05 -15.19
CA HIS A 122 -4.74 -6.75 -14.03
C HIS A 122 -3.70 -7.65 -13.36
N GLU A 123 -2.97 -8.44 -14.13
CA GLU A 123 -1.89 -9.30 -13.61
C GLU A 123 -0.78 -8.46 -12.95
N GLN A 124 -0.34 -7.39 -13.61
CA GLN A 124 0.69 -6.51 -13.06
C GLN A 124 0.20 -5.80 -11.79
N LEU A 125 -1.05 -5.33 -11.73
CA LEU A 125 -1.57 -4.68 -10.53
C LEU A 125 -1.72 -5.64 -9.34
N GLN A 126 -2.03 -6.92 -9.59
CA GLN A 126 -2.01 -7.95 -8.55
C GLN A 126 -0.62 -8.10 -7.94
N GLN A 127 0.43 -8.18 -8.77
CA GLN A 127 1.81 -8.25 -8.31
C GLN A 127 2.22 -6.99 -7.53
N MET A 128 1.84 -5.81 -8.02
CA MET A 128 2.06 -4.55 -7.32
C MET A 128 1.35 -4.51 -5.97
N SER A 129 0.16 -5.08 -5.85
CA SER A 129 -0.58 -5.15 -4.58
C SER A 129 0.20 -5.93 -3.52
N VAL A 130 0.75 -7.09 -3.90
CA VAL A 130 1.60 -7.88 -3.01
C VAL A 130 2.86 -7.09 -2.62
N ALA A 131 3.50 -6.42 -3.58
CA ALA A 131 4.67 -5.60 -3.31
C ALA A 131 4.38 -4.40 -2.37
N VAL A 132 3.19 -3.80 -2.49
CA VAL A 132 2.71 -2.74 -1.58
C VAL A 132 2.56 -3.29 -0.16
N ASP A 133 1.88 -4.42 0.00
CA ASP A 133 1.64 -5.04 1.31
C ASP A 133 2.96 -5.48 1.97
N ASP A 134 3.86 -6.11 1.20
CA ASP A 134 5.18 -6.53 1.68
C ASP A 134 6.02 -5.32 2.12
N LEU A 135 6.03 -4.25 1.33
CA LEU A 135 6.76 -3.03 1.64
C LEU A 135 6.15 -2.32 2.86
N ASP A 136 4.83 -2.30 2.98
CA ASP A 136 4.14 -1.74 4.13
C ASP A 136 4.48 -2.51 5.41
N ALA A 137 4.49 -3.84 5.35
CA ALA A 137 4.86 -4.70 6.46
C ALA A 137 6.32 -4.50 6.89
N LEU A 138 7.26 -4.42 5.94
CA LEU A 138 8.66 -4.14 6.22
C LEU A 138 8.84 -2.78 6.89
N LEU A 139 8.17 -1.75 6.38
CA LEU A 139 8.22 -0.41 6.95
C LEU A 139 7.57 -0.34 8.33
N ASN A 140 6.46 -1.05 8.55
CA ASN A 140 5.84 -1.14 9.87
C ASN A 140 6.77 -1.81 10.88
N GLY A 141 7.43 -2.92 10.51
CA GLY A 141 8.37 -3.60 11.39
C GLY A 141 9.51 -2.68 11.85
N ILE A 142 10.09 -1.89 10.94
CA ILE A 142 11.15 -0.92 11.29
C ILE A 142 10.64 0.16 12.25
N LEU A 143 9.36 0.55 12.14
CA LEU A 143 8.77 1.63 12.94
C LEU A 143 8.13 1.15 14.25
N GLU A 144 7.79 -0.13 14.36
CA GLU A 144 7.13 -0.73 15.52
C GLU A 144 8.07 -0.80 16.71
N ASP A 145 9.33 -1.19 16.50
CA ASP A 145 10.36 -1.24 17.54
C ASP A 145 10.52 0.13 18.25
N GLU A 146 10.55 1.22 17.48
CA GLU A 146 10.60 2.58 18.03
C GLU A 146 9.33 2.92 18.82
N ALA A 147 8.16 2.59 18.26
CA ALA A 147 6.87 2.95 18.85
C ALA A 147 6.61 2.21 20.18
N GLU A 148 6.94 0.92 20.25
CA GLU A 148 6.82 0.10 21.44
C GLU A 148 7.74 0.61 22.55
N GLN A 149 9.00 0.86 22.24
CA GLN A 149 9.97 1.38 23.21
C GLN A 149 9.60 2.77 23.72
N ARG A 150 9.10 3.67 22.85
CA ARG A 150 8.57 4.99 23.25
C ARG A 150 7.34 4.89 24.17
N SER A 151 6.49 3.88 23.98
CA SER A 151 5.33 3.66 24.85
C SER A 151 5.75 3.16 26.22
N LEU A 152 6.63 2.15 26.27
CA LEU A 152 7.10 1.54 27.51
C LEU A 152 7.85 2.56 28.39
N ILE A 153 8.78 3.33 27.82
CA ILE A 153 9.53 4.33 28.58
C ILE A 153 8.63 5.42 29.17
N THR A 154 7.61 5.84 28.42
CA THR A 154 6.66 6.86 28.88
C THR A 154 5.92 6.36 30.12
N LYS A 155 5.44 5.11 30.08
CA LYS A 155 4.77 4.48 31.21
C LYS A 155 5.70 4.37 32.43
N LEU A 156 6.93 3.87 32.24
CA LEU A 156 7.91 3.74 33.32
C LEU A 156 8.29 5.10 33.95
N LYS A 157 8.43 6.16 33.12
CA LYS A 157 8.68 7.52 33.60
C LYS A 157 7.52 8.07 34.43
N ASP A 158 6.28 7.78 34.04
CA ASP A 158 5.10 8.22 34.78
C ASP A 158 4.95 7.46 36.11
N GLU A 159 5.19 6.15 36.13
CA GLU A 159 5.25 5.36 37.36
C GLU A 159 6.37 5.86 38.31
N PHE A 160 7.55 6.16 37.75
CA PHE A 160 8.65 6.73 38.51
C PHE A 160 8.32 8.10 39.12
N ARG A 161 7.66 8.99 38.35
CA ARG A 161 7.18 10.30 38.85
C ARG A 161 6.19 10.14 40.00
N LEU A 162 5.30 9.15 39.92
CA LEU A 162 4.37 8.78 41.01
C LEU A 162 5.14 8.33 42.26
N CYS A 163 6.08 7.40 42.13
CA CYS A 163 6.91 6.94 43.24
C CYS A 163 7.71 8.09 43.89
N LYS A 164 8.30 8.99 43.09
CA LYS A 164 9.04 10.16 43.59
C LYS A 164 8.15 11.12 44.38
N THR A 165 6.91 11.30 43.91
CA THR A 165 5.89 12.12 44.60
C THR A 165 5.48 11.48 45.93
N GLN A 166 5.24 10.16 45.95
CA GLN A 166 4.91 9.41 47.17
C GLN A 166 6.05 9.47 48.20
N LEU A 167 7.29 9.24 47.77
CA LEU A 167 8.46 9.33 48.63
C LEU A 167 8.59 10.73 49.25
N THR A 168 8.37 11.78 48.47
CA THR A 168 8.41 13.17 48.95
C THR A 168 7.34 13.44 50.01
N ASN A 169 6.11 12.98 49.77
CA ASN A 169 4.97 13.18 50.68
C ASN A 169 5.07 12.35 51.97
N GLN A 170 5.78 11.22 51.94
CA GLN A 170 5.90 10.28 53.05
C GLN A 170 7.33 10.14 53.57
N LYS A 171 8.21 11.13 53.30
CA LYS A 171 9.62 11.14 53.73
C LYS A 171 9.85 10.72 55.19
N PRO A 172 9.06 11.17 56.18
CA PRO A 172 9.25 10.78 57.58
C PRO A 172 9.06 9.28 57.84
N MET A 173 8.20 8.61 57.06
CA MET A 173 7.91 7.18 57.21
C MET A 173 9.06 6.29 56.72
N TYR A 174 9.94 6.83 55.88
CA TYR A 174 11.07 6.12 55.28
C TYR A 174 12.43 6.56 55.83
N ALA A 175 12.46 7.31 56.94
CA ALA A 175 13.67 7.98 57.44
C ALA A 175 14.90 7.06 57.58
N HIS A 176 14.71 5.77 57.93
CA HIS A 176 15.81 4.81 58.12
C HIS A 176 16.34 4.19 56.82
N SER A 177 15.58 4.25 55.73
CA SER A 177 15.95 3.72 54.41
C SER A 177 16.01 4.80 53.33
N LEU A 178 15.78 6.06 53.70
CA LEU A 178 15.64 7.19 52.78
C LEU A 178 16.87 7.36 51.90
N GLU A 179 18.07 7.29 52.48
CA GLU A 179 19.33 7.42 51.74
C GLU A 179 19.47 6.33 50.66
N THR A 180 19.16 5.08 51.00
CA THR A 180 19.16 3.96 50.04
C THR A 180 18.11 4.16 48.95
N ILE A 181 16.91 4.61 49.31
CA ILE A 181 15.83 4.86 48.33
C ILE A 181 16.21 6.01 47.40
N GLU A 182 16.74 7.12 47.92
CA GLU A 182 17.19 8.26 47.12
C GLU A 182 18.34 7.86 46.18
N ALA A 183 19.29 7.03 46.63
CA ALA A 183 20.34 6.49 45.77
C ALA A 183 19.78 5.63 44.62
N GLN A 184 18.77 4.79 44.89
CA GLN A 184 18.08 4.02 43.84
C GLN A 184 17.30 4.93 42.88
N MET A 185 16.66 6.00 43.37
CA MET A 185 15.97 6.97 42.51
C MET A 185 16.95 7.67 41.56
N THR A 186 18.11 8.08 42.04
CA THR A 186 19.17 8.67 41.21
C THR A 186 19.70 7.67 40.19
N ASN A 187 19.87 6.40 40.57
CA ASN A 187 20.27 5.35 39.62
C ASN A 187 19.24 5.18 38.50
N ILE A 188 17.95 5.10 38.84
CA ILE A 188 16.86 4.99 37.84
C ILE A 188 16.83 6.24 36.92
N GLU A 189 17.06 7.44 37.45
CA GLU A 189 17.18 8.67 36.62
C GLU A 189 18.36 8.62 35.65
N SER A 190 19.48 8.05 36.09
CA SER A 190 20.64 7.81 35.22
C SER A 190 20.32 6.79 34.13
N MET A 191 19.58 5.72 34.46
CA MET A 191 19.12 4.73 33.49
C MET A 191 18.19 5.35 32.45
N PHE A 192 17.22 6.20 32.85
CA PHE A 192 16.38 6.93 31.91
C PHE A 192 17.17 7.88 31.01
N SER A 193 18.20 8.52 31.54
CA SER A 193 19.08 9.41 30.76
C SER A 193 19.89 8.61 29.72
N SER A 194 20.35 7.41 30.10
CA SER A 194 21.09 6.50 29.22
C SER A 194 20.18 5.92 28.14
N PHE A 195 18.96 5.51 28.50
CA PHE A 195 17.92 5.08 27.57
C PHE A 195 17.56 6.17 26.56
N GLU A 196 17.37 7.43 26.99
CA GLU A 196 17.10 8.53 26.06
C GLU A 196 18.27 8.77 25.09
N ALA A 197 19.51 8.59 25.54
CA ALA A 197 20.67 8.65 24.67
C ALA A 197 20.67 7.52 23.63
N TRP A 198 20.31 6.29 24.03
CA TRP A 198 20.17 5.15 23.12
C TRP A 198 19.01 5.34 22.14
N MET A 199 17.84 5.80 22.60
CA MET A 199 16.70 6.15 21.73
C MET A 199 17.03 7.25 20.73
N TYR A 200 17.76 8.28 21.16
CA TYR A 200 18.20 9.36 20.28
C TYR A 200 19.20 8.87 19.22
N ALA A 201 20.09 7.96 19.60
CA ALA A 201 20.98 7.26 18.69
C ALA A 201 20.27 6.11 17.93
N SER A 202 18.96 5.93 18.12
CA SER A 202 18.19 4.83 17.52
C SER A 202 18.77 3.43 17.78
N GLU A 203 19.55 3.26 18.85
CA GLU A 203 20.12 1.98 19.31
C GLU A 203 19.08 1.15 20.07
N PHE A 204 17.97 0.80 19.40
CA PHE A 204 16.83 0.13 20.03
C PHE A 204 17.19 -1.22 20.66
N GLU A 205 18.17 -1.95 20.15
CA GLU A 205 18.61 -3.23 20.75
C GLU A 205 19.19 -3.05 22.18
N LYS A 206 19.72 -1.87 22.49
CA LYS A 206 20.25 -1.54 23.82
C LYS A 206 19.22 -0.88 24.74
N ALA A 207 18.19 -0.26 24.14
CA ALA A 207 17.14 0.50 24.81
C ALA A 207 16.05 -0.43 25.37
#